data_AF-A0A2P8CBS0-F1
#
_entry.id   AF-A0A2P8CBS0-F1
#
_cell.length_a   1.000
_cell.length_b   1.000
_cell.length_c   1.000
_cell.angle_alpha   90.00
_cell.angle_beta   90.00
_cell.angle_gamma   90.00
#
_symmetry.space_group_name_H-M   'P 1'
#
loop_
_entity.id
_entity.type
_entity.pdbx_description
1 polymer ?
#
loop_
_entity_poly.entity_id
_entity_poly.type
_entity_poly.pdbx_seq_one_letter_code
_entity_poly.pdbx_strand_id
1 'polypeptide(L)'
;MKLKEKIEAVEMVFKRLDEHLAKISDQTGLKCVEHCSLCCRNRSIEATPLEFYPLAAYLHRTGQMDAFLEKLNSLKGDELCVLLDTEAQQNGTWGCSAYPYRGLICRMFGFGFRLNRIGIPELVTCKTMKSNFPDSVQHAVQLSPNETDNLPIFRNYSMQLWAIDPELAGKPMPINQAIRIAVEKLNSYFAYQDEENVAKVIQLTPPEDHEPPVLSPDGFRPAV
;
A
#
# COMPACT_ATOMS: atom_id res chain seq x y z
N MET A 1 -16.27 -10.00 -11.17
CA MET A 1 -16.11 -8.53 -11.20
C MET A 1 -15.32 -8.14 -12.44
N LYS A 2 -15.73 -7.06 -13.12
CA LYS A 2 -14.97 -6.40 -14.19
C LYS A 2 -13.71 -5.75 -13.62
N LEU A 3 -12.74 -5.41 -14.47
CA LEU A 3 -11.47 -4.79 -14.02
C LEU A 3 -11.71 -3.52 -13.19
N LYS A 4 -12.58 -2.64 -13.71
CA LYS A 4 -12.96 -1.38 -13.06
C LYS A 4 -13.47 -1.59 -11.63
N GLU A 5 -14.44 -2.49 -11.48
CA GLU A 5 -15.04 -2.85 -10.18
C GLU A 5 -14.00 -3.43 -9.22
N LYS A 6 -13.00 -4.20 -9.72
CA LYS A 6 -11.91 -4.72 -8.89
C LYS A 6 -11.02 -3.59 -8.36
N ILE A 7 -10.63 -2.65 -9.22
CA ILE A 7 -9.80 -1.49 -8.83
C ILE A 7 -10.53 -0.70 -7.73
N GLU A 8 -11.79 -0.32 -7.97
CA GLU A 8 -12.63 0.41 -7.02
C GLU A 8 -12.76 -0.33 -5.69
N ALA A 9 -12.98 -1.64 -5.73
CA ALA A 9 -13.13 -2.44 -4.51
C ALA A 9 -11.83 -2.48 -3.70
N VAL A 10 -10.66 -2.57 -4.35
CA VAL A 10 -9.36 -2.51 -3.66
C VAL A 10 -9.15 -1.12 -3.05
N GLU A 11 -9.45 -0.05 -3.79
CA GLU A 11 -9.38 1.33 -3.29
C GLU A 11 -10.28 1.54 -2.08
N MET A 12 -11.51 0.99 -2.09
CA MET A 12 -12.43 1.04 -0.95
C MET A 12 -11.92 0.26 0.26
N VAL A 13 -11.26 -0.89 0.07
CA VAL A 13 -10.62 -1.63 1.16
C VAL A 13 -9.51 -0.80 1.79
N PHE A 14 -8.65 -0.18 0.97
CA PHE A 14 -7.54 0.62 1.46
C PHE A 14 -7.96 1.96 2.06
N LYS A 15 -8.97 2.63 1.51
CA LYS A 15 -9.54 3.85 2.11
C LYS A 15 -10.04 3.58 3.53
N ARG A 16 -10.85 2.52 3.70
CA ARG A 16 -11.34 2.10 5.02
C ARG A 16 -10.23 1.65 5.95
N LEU A 17 -9.15 1.06 5.42
CA LEU A 17 -7.97 0.74 6.21
C LEU A 17 -7.27 2.00 6.70
N ASP A 18 -7.00 2.97 5.82
CA ASP A 18 -6.31 4.20 6.20
C ASP A 18 -7.11 4.99 7.25
N GLU A 19 -8.45 5.07 7.11
CA GLU A 19 -9.35 5.65 8.12
C GLU A 19 -9.27 4.90 9.47
N HIS A 20 -9.15 3.57 9.44
CA HIS A 20 -9.00 2.76 10.64
C HIS A 20 -7.64 2.98 11.31
N LEU A 21 -6.56 3.04 10.53
CA LEU A 21 -5.22 3.31 11.04
C LEU A 21 -5.12 4.71 11.65
N ALA A 22 -5.79 5.72 11.05
CA ALA A 22 -5.86 7.07 11.59
C ALA A 22 -6.51 7.09 12.98
N LYS A 23 -7.64 6.36 13.16
CA LYS A 23 -8.29 6.24 14.48
C LYS A 23 -7.37 5.64 15.53
N ILE A 24 -6.64 4.57 15.19
CA ILE A 24 -5.66 3.96 16.11
C ILE A 24 -4.55 4.96 16.45
N SER A 25 -4.01 5.68 15.47
CA SER A 25 -3.02 6.73 15.67
C SER A 25 -3.53 7.80 16.62
N ASP A 26 -4.75 8.31 16.41
CA ASP A 26 -5.35 9.37 17.23
C ASP A 26 -5.62 8.91 18.66
N GLN A 27 -6.12 7.69 18.84
CA GLN A 27 -6.41 7.11 20.16
C GLN A 27 -5.15 6.83 20.96
N THR A 28 -4.09 6.35 20.30
CA THR A 28 -2.89 5.84 20.99
C THR A 28 -1.73 6.83 21.02
N GLY A 29 -1.77 7.87 20.17
CA GLY A 29 -0.63 8.74 19.89
C GLY A 29 0.49 8.02 19.11
N LEU A 30 0.22 6.85 18.54
CA LEU A 30 1.20 6.06 17.79
C LEU A 30 1.51 6.75 16.47
N LYS A 31 2.79 7.01 16.21
CA LYS A 31 3.24 7.65 14.97
C LYS A 31 4.59 7.09 14.50
N CYS A 32 4.85 7.21 13.21
CA CYS A 32 6.18 6.93 12.65
C CYS A 32 7.07 8.17 12.79
N VAL A 33 8.38 7.98 12.81
CA VAL A 33 9.33 9.10 12.69
C VAL A 33 9.17 9.70 11.30
N GLU A 34 9.18 11.03 11.20
CA GLU A 34 9.11 11.75 9.94
C GLU A 34 10.21 11.29 8.98
N HIS A 35 9.85 11.13 7.70
CA HIS A 35 10.77 10.70 6.64
C HIS A 35 11.41 9.31 6.83
N CYS A 36 10.88 8.50 7.76
CA CYS A 36 11.39 7.15 8.00
C CYS A 36 11.12 6.23 6.79
N SER A 37 12.17 5.59 6.28
CA SER A 37 12.12 4.61 5.19
C SER A 37 12.61 3.22 5.59
N LEU A 38 12.82 2.99 6.89
CA LEU A 38 13.45 1.75 7.39
C LEU A 38 12.63 0.48 7.08
N CYS A 39 11.30 0.56 7.10
CA CYS A 39 10.44 -0.57 6.73
C CYS A 39 10.55 -0.92 5.24
N CYS A 40 10.73 0.07 4.36
CA CYS A 40 10.87 -0.12 2.92
C CYS A 40 12.21 -0.75 2.52
N ARG A 41 13.21 -0.74 3.41
CA ARG A 41 14.53 -1.36 3.18
C ARG A 41 14.54 -2.88 3.40
N ASN A 42 13.42 -3.47 3.78
CA ASN A 42 13.26 -4.90 3.89
C ASN A 42 13.08 -5.52 2.49
N ARG A 43 13.94 -6.48 2.13
CA ARG A 43 13.87 -7.20 0.84
C ARG A 43 12.83 -8.32 0.85
N SER A 44 12.44 -8.79 2.03
CA SER A 44 11.48 -9.88 2.21
C SER A 44 10.04 -9.38 2.35
N ILE A 45 9.70 -8.25 1.73
CA ILE A 45 8.33 -7.75 1.70
C ILE A 45 7.55 -8.59 0.68
N GLU A 46 6.51 -9.25 1.18
CA GLU A 46 5.57 -9.99 0.35
C GLU A 46 4.27 -9.21 0.21
N ALA A 47 3.67 -9.31 -0.97
CA ALA A 47 2.40 -8.75 -1.30
C ALA A 47 1.73 -9.59 -2.40
N THR A 48 0.50 -9.25 -2.74
CA THR A 48 -0.28 -9.92 -3.77
C THR A 48 -0.53 -8.97 -4.94
N PRO A 49 -0.60 -9.47 -6.19
CA PRO A 49 -0.83 -8.61 -7.36
C PRO A 49 -2.06 -7.70 -7.22
N LEU A 50 -3.15 -8.18 -6.62
CA LEU A 50 -4.38 -7.39 -6.50
C LEU A 50 -4.16 -6.07 -5.76
N GLU A 51 -3.26 -6.03 -4.78
CA GLU A 51 -2.95 -4.84 -3.97
C GLU A 51 -2.40 -3.68 -4.82
N PHE A 52 -1.83 -3.96 -5.99
CA PHE A 52 -1.22 -2.95 -6.86
C PHE A 52 -2.03 -2.64 -8.12
N TYR A 53 -3.28 -3.11 -8.19
CA TYR A 53 -4.21 -2.71 -9.25
C TYR A 53 -4.44 -1.19 -9.29
N PRO A 54 -4.62 -0.48 -8.15
CA PRO A 54 -4.71 0.97 -8.14
C PRO A 54 -3.45 1.67 -8.67
N LEU A 55 -2.25 1.16 -8.32
CA LEU A 55 -0.98 1.68 -8.85
C LEU A 55 -0.93 1.56 -10.38
N ALA A 56 -1.25 0.37 -10.91
CA ALA A 56 -1.22 0.12 -12.34
C ALA A 56 -2.26 0.97 -13.09
N ALA A 57 -3.45 1.18 -12.52
CA ALA A 57 -4.45 2.08 -13.09
C ALA A 57 -3.97 3.53 -13.14
N TYR A 58 -3.29 3.99 -12.07
CA TYR A 58 -2.67 5.31 -12.05
C TYR A 58 -1.60 5.46 -13.14
N LEU A 59 -0.66 4.50 -13.24
CA LEU A 59 0.43 4.53 -14.24
C LEU A 59 -0.11 4.59 -15.67
N HIS A 60 -1.21 3.89 -15.95
CA HIS A 60 -1.86 3.95 -17.25
C HIS A 60 -2.46 5.34 -17.50
N ARG A 61 -3.24 5.86 -16.55
CA ARG A 61 -3.88 7.19 -16.65
C ARG A 61 -2.86 8.32 -16.85
N THR A 62 -1.67 8.21 -16.27
CA THR A 62 -0.61 9.22 -16.38
C THR A 62 0.35 8.99 -17.53
N GLY A 63 0.15 7.95 -18.36
CA GLY A 63 1.03 7.65 -19.49
C GLY A 63 2.43 7.17 -19.07
N GLN A 64 2.58 6.62 -17.88
CA GLN A 64 3.87 6.22 -17.29
C GLN A 64 4.09 4.70 -17.30
N MET A 65 3.16 3.94 -17.88
CA MET A 65 3.16 2.48 -17.88
C MET A 65 4.46 1.91 -18.48
N ASP A 66 4.85 2.35 -19.67
CA ASP A 66 6.03 1.83 -20.38
C ASP A 66 7.33 2.11 -19.62
N ALA A 67 7.56 3.36 -19.21
CA ALA A 67 8.73 3.74 -18.44
C ALA A 67 8.83 2.97 -17.10
N PHE A 68 7.68 2.68 -16.47
CA PHE A 68 7.63 1.89 -15.24
C PHE A 68 7.96 0.41 -15.47
N LEU A 69 7.50 -0.18 -16.58
CA LEU A 69 7.86 -1.53 -16.98
C LEU A 69 9.35 -1.65 -17.32
N GLU A 70 9.94 -0.66 -17.99
CA GLU A 70 11.38 -0.59 -18.22
C GLU A 70 12.16 -0.54 -16.89
N LYS A 71 11.72 0.30 -15.95
CA LYS A 71 12.27 0.35 -14.59
C LYS A 71 12.21 -1.02 -13.91
N LEU A 72 11.06 -1.70 -13.93
CA LEU A 72 10.90 -3.05 -13.39
C LEU A 72 11.83 -4.08 -14.07
N ASN A 73 12.06 -3.96 -15.38
CA ASN A 73 12.94 -4.85 -16.15
C ASN A 73 14.41 -4.65 -15.83
N SER A 74 14.80 -3.43 -15.44
CA SER A 74 16.17 -3.14 -14.99
C SER A 74 16.52 -3.75 -13.63
N LEU A 75 15.51 -4.16 -12.84
CA LEU A 75 15.73 -4.71 -11.51
C LEU A 75 16.41 -6.09 -11.58
N LYS A 76 17.36 -6.32 -10.67
CA LYS A 76 18.08 -7.60 -10.57
C LYS A 76 17.64 -8.39 -9.34
N GLY A 77 16.90 -9.47 -9.54
CA GLY A 77 16.58 -10.42 -8.46
C GLY A 77 15.82 -9.79 -7.29
N ASP A 78 16.24 -10.10 -6.06
CA ASP A 78 15.62 -9.64 -4.79
C ASP A 78 16.10 -8.23 -4.38
N GLU A 79 15.99 -7.29 -5.32
CA GLU A 79 16.23 -5.87 -5.07
C GLU A 79 15.15 -5.24 -4.18
N LEU A 80 15.45 -4.05 -3.66
CA LEU A 80 14.49 -3.27 -2.90
C LEU A 80 13.24 -2.96 -3.75
N CYS A 81 12.14 -2.59 -3.08
CA CYS A 81 10.90 -2.23 -3.77
C CYS A 81 11.18 -1.18 -4.86
N VAL A 82 10.63 -1.38 -6.06
CA VAL A 82 10.78 -0.47 -7.22
C VAL A 82 10.26 0.95 -6.94
N LEU A 83 9.38 1.07 -5.94
CA LEU A 83 8.80 2.33 -5.47
C LEU A 83 9.61 2.99 -4.34
N LEU A 84 10.70 2.36 -3.88
CA LEU A 84 11.56 2.94 -2.87
C LEU A 84 12.38 4.08 -3.50
N ASP A 85 12.25 5.27 -2.92
CA ASP A 85 13.21 6.34 -3.13
C ASP A 85 14.36 6.16 -2.11
N THR A 86 15.53 5.80 -2.63
CA THR A 86 16.74 5.55 -1.82
C THR A 86 17.38 6.85 -1.31
N GLU A 87 17.09 7.97 -1.95
CA GLU A 87 17.63 9.30 -1.62
C GLU A 87 16.73 10.06 -0.67
N ALA A 88 15.50 9.58 -0.44
CA ALA A 88 14.48 10.26 0.35
C ALA A 88 14.96 10.78 1.72
N GLN A 89 15.79 10.01 2.42
CA GLN A 89 16.31 10.44 3.72
C GLN A 89 17.28 11.63 3.63
N GLN A 90 18.05 11.74 2.55
CA GLN A 90 18.95 12.88 2.30
C GLN A 90 18.14 14.11 1.88
N ASN A 91 17.05 13.89 1.13
CA ASN A 91 16.20 14.96 0.60
C ASN A 91 15.11 15.42 1.59
N GLY A 92 14.99 14.76 2.76
CA GLY A 92 13.91 15.04 3.71
C GLY A 92 12.52 14.73 3.14
N THR A 93 12.41 13.67 2.33
CA THR A 93 11.16 13.22 1.71
C THR A 93 10.76 11.84 2.23
N TRP A 94 9.58 11.35 1.83
CA TRP A 94 9.11 10.02 2.21
C TRP A 94 9.74 8.95 1.33
N GLY A 95 10.13 7.82 1.91
CA GLY A 95 10.82 6.75 1.16
C GLY A 95 10.00 6.03 0.08
N CYS A 96 8.70 6.30 -0.09
CA CYS A 96 7.90 5.66 -1.14
C CYS A 96 7.49 6.68 -2.19
N SER A 97 7.95 6.48 -3.43
CA SER A 97 7.64 7.31 -4.58
C SER A 97 6.22 7.11 -5.12
N ALA A 98 5.36 6.34 -4.46
CA ALA A 98 3.95 6.12 -4.80
C ALA A 98 3.12 5.77 -3.55
N TYR A 99 3.31 6.54 -2.47
CA TYR A 99 2.75 6.26 -1.15
C TYR A 99 1.23 5.99 -1.13
N PRO A 100 0.36 6.74 -1.86
CA PRO A 100 -1.07 6.46 -1.90
C PRO A 100 -1.43 5.09 -2.49
N TYR A 101 -0.54 4.47 -3.28
CA TYR A 101 -0.78 3.20 -3.98
C TYR A 101 0.00 2.02 -3.38
N ARG A 102 0.47 2.17 -2.13
CA ARG A 102 1.17 1.12 -1.40
C ARG A 102 0.25 -0.07 -1.06
N GLY A 103 0.82 -1.27 -1.01
CA GLY A 103 0.11 -2.50 -0.64
C GLY A 103 -0.24 -2.58 0.85
N LEU A 104 -0.96 -3.62 1.23
CA LEU A 104 -1.52 -3.85 2.57
C LEU A 104 -0.44 -3.83 3.66
N ILE A 105 0.65 -4.60 3.46
CA ILE A 105 1.74 -4.66 4.42
C ILE A 105 2.41 -3.29 4.64
N CYS A 106 2.56 -2.51 3.57
CA CYS A 106 3.16 -1.18 3.61
C CYS A 106 2.25 -0.12 4.28
N ARG A 107 0.94 -0.37 4.37
CA ARG A 107 0.00 0.48 5.12
C ARG A 107 0.02 0.14 6.60
N MET A 108 -0.06 -1.15 6.90
CA MET A 108 -0.29 -1.64 8.25
C MET A 108 0.98 -1.75 9.10
N PHE A 109 2.17 -1.84 8.48
CA PHE A 109 3.39 -1.98 9.25
C PHE A 109 3.62 -0.77 10.17
N GLY A 110 3.75 -1.01 11.47
CA GLY A 110 3.85 0.04 12.49
C GLY A 110 2.60 0.17 13.34
N PHE A 111 1.42 -0.05 12.75
CA PHE A 111 0.12 0.35 13.28
C PHE A 111 -0.92 -0.80 13.32
N GLY A 112 -0.67 -1.87 12.55
CA GLY A 112 -1.56 -3.01 12.40
C GLY A 112 -1.33 -4.11 13.43
N PHE A 113 -2.30 -5.02 13.53
CA PHE A 113 -2.28 -6.13 14.46
C PHE A 113 -2.30 -7.47 13.74
N ARG A 114 -1.48 -8.42 14.20
CA ARG A 114 -1.55 -9.82 13.76
C ARG A 114 -2.21 -10.65 14.85
N LEU A 115 -2.97 -11.67 14.49
CA LEU A 115 -3.46 -12.62 15.49
C LEU A 115 -2.36 -13.64 15.78
N ASN A 116 -2.11 -13.89 17.07
CA ASN A 116 -1.27 -15.01 17.46
C ASN A 116 -2.04 -16.34 17.38
N ARG A 117 -1.39 -17.46 17.73
CA ARG A 117 -1.99 -18.81 17.63
C ARG A 117 -3.23 -19.02 18.50
N ILE A 118 -3.40 -18.19 19.54
CA ILE A 118 -4.51 -18.26 20.48
C ILE A 118 -5.61 -17.24 20.09
N GLY A 119 -5.41 -16.46 19.02
CA GLY A 119 -6.36 -15.47 18.54
C GLY A 119 -6.25 -14.11 19.22
N ILE A 120 -5.21 -13.88 20.03
CA ILE A 120 -4.98 -12.58 20.66
C ILE A 120 -4.25 -11.65 19.66
N PRO A 121 -4.74 -10.41 19.44
CA PRO A 121 -4.04 -9.43 18.61
C PRO A 121 -2.66 -9.06 19.17
N GLU A 122 -1.66 -8.92 18.31
CA GLU A 122 -0.33 -8.44 18.64
C GLU A 122 0.02 -7.28 17.72
N LEU A 123 0.40 -6.15 18.31
CA LEU A 123 0.84 -4.99 17.55
C LEU A 123 2.10 -5.33 16.73
N VAL A 124 2.02 -5.09 15.43
CA VAL A 124 3.15 -5.20 14.50
C VAL A 124 3.79 -3.83 14.36
N THR A 125 4.90 -3.61 15.06
CA THR A 125 5.62 -2.33 15.06
C THR A 125 7.13 -2.48 14.96
N CYS A 126 7.83 -1.38 14.68
CA CYS A 126 9.28 -1.37 14.43
C CYS A 126 10.09 -0.96 15.67
N LYS A 127 11.39 -1.27 15.65
CA LYS A 127 12.32 -0.91 16.74
C LYS A 127 12.37 0.60 16.96
N THR A 128 12.36 1.39 15.88
CA THR A 128 12.40 2.86 15.94
C THR A 128 11.22 3.43 16.71
N MET A 129 9.99 2.94 16.44
CA MET A 129 8.79 3.37 17.18
C MET A 129 8.87 2.99 18.65
N LYS A 130 9.33 1.77 18.96
CA LYS A 130 9.53 1.32 20.35
C LYS A 130 10.51 2.20 21.14
N SER A 131 11.55 2.70 20.48
CA SER A 131 12.56 3.55 21.13
C SER A 131 12.15 5.02 21.23
N ASN A 132 11.44 5.57 20.24
CA ASN A 132 11.11 7.00 20.19
C ASN A 132 9.75 7.32 20.81
N PHE A 133 8.80 6.38 20.77
CA PHE A 133 7.43 6.57 21.25
C PHE A 133 6.99 5.38 22.15
N PRO A 134 7.74 5.06 23.23
CA PRO A 134 7.46 3.90 24.06
C PRO A 134 6.06 3.94 24.68
N ASP A 135 5.61 5.09 25.16
CA ASP A 135 4.30 5.25 25.81
C ASP A 135 3.15 5.02 24.81
N SER A 136 3.24 5.59 23.60
CA SER A 136 2.25 5.36 22.54
C SER A 136 2.19 3.90 22.11
N VAL A 137 3.35 3.23 22.02
CA VAL A 137 3.42 1.79 21.71
C VAL A 137 2.77 0.98 22.82
N GLN A 138 3.05 1.30 24.09
CA GLN A 138 2.44 0.62 25.22
C GLN A 138 0.92 0.80 25.24
N HIS A 139 0.43 2.00 24.95
CA HIS A 139 -1.01 2.28 24.85
C HIS A 139 -1.65 1.44 23.73
N ALA A 140 -1.04 1.40 22.55
CA ALA A 140 -1.53 0.56 21.44
C ALA A 140 -1.54 -0.94 21.78
N VAL A 141 -0.57 -1.43 22.55
CA VAL A 141 -0.57 -2.82 23.04
C VAL A 141 -1.72 -3.08 24.02
N GLN A 142 -2.11 -2.10 24.84
CA GLN A 142 -3.23 -2.22 25.78
C GLN A 142 -4.61 -2.24 25.10
N LEU A 143 -4.73 -1.75 23.87
CA LEU A 143 -5.97 -1.89 23.09
C LEU A 143 -6.25 -3.35 22.69
N SER A 144 -5.19 -4.15 22.44
CA SER A 144 -5.30 -5.55 22.02
C SER A 144 -6.31 -6.39 22.81
N PRO A 145 -6.21 -6.49 24.15
CA PRO A 145 -7.13 -7.30 24.94
C PRO A 145 -8.51 -6.68 25.15
N ASN A 146 -8.67 -5.36 24.98
CA ASN A 146 -9.90 -4.65 25.39
C ASN A 146 -10.83 -4.33 24.20
N GLU A 147 -10.28 -4.20 22.99
CA GLU A 147 -11.02 -3.70 21.82
C GLU A 147 -10.76 -4.53 20.56
N THR A 148 -10.58 -5.85 20.71
CA THR A 148 -10.17 -6.76 19.62
C THR A 148 -10.98 -6.60 18.32
N ASP A 149 -12.28 -6.35 18.42
CA ASP A 149 -13.17 -6.19 17.25
C ASP A 149 -12.92 -4.89 16.45
N ASN A 150 -12.31 -3.89 17.08
CA ASN A 150 -12.04 -2.57 16.51
C ASN A 150 -10.56 -2.38 16.18
N LEU A 151 -9.79 -3.46 16.00
CA LEU A 151 -8.38 -3.36 15.64
C LEU A 151 -8.14 -3.65 14.16
N PRO A 152 -7.17 -2.96 13.53
CA PRO A 152 -6.79 -3.23 12.15
C PRO A 152 -6.00 -4.53 12.08
N ILE A 153 -6.72 -5.65 11.97
CA ILE A 153 -6.14 -7.00 11.92
C ILE A 153 -5.78 -7.36 10.48
N PHE A 154 -4.52 -7.74 10.23
CA PHE A 154 -4.01 -8.11 8.91
C PHE A 154 -4.89 -9.12 8.18
N ARG A 155 -5.31 -10.19 8.89
CA ARG A 155 -6.18 -11.23 8.36
C ARG A 155 -7.52 -10.68 7.84
N ASN A 156 -8.11 -9.70 8.52
CA ASN A 156 -9.42 -9.17 8.16
C ASN A 156 -9.35 -8.40 6.84
N TYR A 157 -8.29 -7.62 6.62
CA TYR A 157 -8.09 -6.89 5.37
C TYR A 157 -7.61 -7.80 4.23
N SER A 158 -6.75 -8.78 4.51
CA SER A 158 -6.35 -9.76 3.49
C SER A 158 -7.54 -10.61 3.03
N MET A 159 -8.46 -10.99 3.93
CA MET A 159 -9.71 -11.67 3.57
C MET A 159 -10.64 -10.81 2.72
N GLN A 160 -10.70 -9.49 2.96
CA GLN A 160 -11.47 -8.58 2.11
C GLN A 160 -10.89 -8.50 0.69
N LEU A 161 -9.56 -8.44 0.56
CA LEU A 161 -8.90 -8.50 -0.76
C LEU A 161 -9.14 -9.85 -1.43
N TRP A 162 -9.05 -10.95 -0.67
CA TRP A 162 -9.33 -12.30 -1.16
C TRP A 162 -10.76 -12.45 -1.69
N ALA A 163 -11.74 -11.80 -1.05
CA ALA A 163 -13.13 -11.81 -1.51
C ALA A 163 -13.34 -11.07 -2.84
N ILE A 164 -12.47 -10.12 -3.20
CA ILE A 164 -12.52 -9.41 -4.50
C ILE A 164 -12.01 -10.32 -5.62
N ASP A 165 -10.83 -10.93 -5.42
CA ASP A 165 -10.24 -11.86 -6.38
C ASP A 165 -9.30 -12.87 -5.70
N PRO A 166 -9.76 -14.12 -5.47
CA PRO A 166 -8.96 -15.15 -4.82
C PRO A 166 -7.68 -15.54 -5.57
N GLU A 167 -7.68 -15.44 -6.90
CA GLU A 167 -6.51 -15.81 -7.72
C GLU A 167 -5.39 -14.77 -7.53
N LEU A 168 -5.76 -13.49 -7.56
CA LEU A 168 -4.81 -12.38 -7.47
C LEU A 168 -4.42 -12.00 -6.05
N ALA A 169 -5.27 -12.30 -5.06
CA ALA A 169 -5.00 -12.01 -3.64
C ALA A 169 -4.63 -13.27 -2.82
N GLY A 170 -4.69 -14.47 -3.41
CA GLY A 170 -4.46 -15.73 -2.69
C GLY A 170 -2.99 -16.17 -2.61
N LYS A 171 -2.09 -15.56 -3.40
CA LYS A 171 -0.69 -15.96 -3.49
C LYS A 171 0.26 -14.79 -3.19
N PRO A 172 0.69 -14.63 -1.93
CA PRO A 172 1.77 -13.72 -1.59
C PRO A 172 3.05 -14.08 -2.35
N MET A 173 3.79 -13.07 -2.77
CA MET A 173 5.05 -13.18 -3.48
C MET A 173 5.91 -11.93 -3.22
N PRO A 174 7.20 -11.92 -3.58
CA PRO A 174 8.04 -10.73 -3.42
C PRO A 174 7.39 -9.50 -4.06
N ILE A 175 7.44 -8.35 -3.36
CA ILE A 175 6.68 -7.14 -3.72
C ILE A 175 6.86 -6.69 -5.17
N ASN A 176 8.09 -6.76 -5.71
CA ASN A 176 8.36 -6.38 -7.09
C ASN A 176 7.71 -7.34 -8.11
N GLN A 177 7.57 -8.63 -7.76
CA GLN A 177 6.83 -9.59 -8.58
C GLN A 177 5.33 -9.30 -8.54
N ALA A 178 4.78 -8.98 -7.36
CA ALA A 178 3.38 -8.61 -7.22
C ALA A 178 3.04 -7.35 -8.05
N ILE A 179 3.86 -6.30 -7.93
CA ILE A 179 3.74 -5.06 -8.72
C ILE A 179 3.82 -5.37 -10.22
N ARG A 180 4.82 -6.14 -10.66
CA ARG A 180 5.00 -6.52 -12.06
C ARG A 180 3.75 -7.19 -12.63
N ILE A 181 3.23 -8.21 -11.95
CA ILE A 181 2.04 -8.94 -12.43
C ILE A 181 0.83 -8.01 -12.54
N ALA A 182 0.64 -7.10 -11.57
CA ALA A 182 -0.44 -6.13 -11.62
C ALA A 182 -0.33 -5.20 -12.83
N VAL A 183 0.85 -4.60 -13.02
CA VAL A 183 1.17 -3.66 -14.10
C VAL A 183 1.03 -4.34 -15.46
N GLU A 184 1.61 -5.53 -15.65
CA GLU A 184 1.53 -6.29 -16.92
C GLU A 184 0.09 -6.73 -17.24
N LYS A 185 -0.70 -7.16 -16.24
CA LYS A 185 -2.11 -7.52 -16.44
C LYS A 185 -2.95 -6.33 -16.88
N LEU A 186 -2.80 -5.18 -16.23
CA LEU A 186 -3.55 -3.98 -16.61
C LEU A 186 -3.09 -3.41 -17.95
N ASN A 187 -1.78 -3.38 -18.21
CA ASN A 187 -1.25 -2.95 -19.51
C ASN A 187 -1.82 -3.81 -20.65
N SER A 188 -1.79 -5.14 -20.48
CA SER A 188 -2.38 -6.07 -21.44
C SER A 188 -3.89 -5.82 -21.61
N TYR A 189 -4.62 -5.62 -20.52
CA TYR A 189 -6.06 -5.35 -20.59
C TYR A 189 -6.36 -4.08 -21.41
N PHE A 190 -5.63 -2.98 -21.17
CA PHE A 190 -5.85 -1.72 -21.87
C PHE A 190 -5.43 -1.77 -23.34
N ALA A 191 -4.39 -2.54 -23.69
CA ALA A 191 -3.96 -2.71 -25.08
C ALA A 191 -5.01 -3.36 -26.00
N TYR A 192 -5.94 -4.15 -25.43
CA TYR A 192 -7.00 -4.85 -26.17
C TYR A 192 -8.41 -4.22 -26.00
N GLN A 193 -8.51 -3.04 -25.39
CA GLN A 193 -9.78 -2.33 -25.21
C GLN A 193 -9.88 -1.16 -26.19
N ASP A 194 -11.07 -0.93 -26.74
CA ASP A 194 -11.33 0.29 -27.52
C ASP A 194 -11.16 1.55 -26.65
N GLU A 195 -10.68 2.65 -27.24
CA GLU A 195 -10.37 3.91 -26.54
C GLU A 195 -11.54 4.41 -25.65
N GLU A 196 -12.78 4.20 -26.07
CA GLU A 196 -13.99 4.59 -25.32
C GLU A 196 -14.15 3.80 -24.00
N ASN A 197 -13.77 2.52 -23.99
CA ASN A 197 -13.83 1.69 -22.79
C ASN A 197 -12.69 1.99 -21.83
N VAL A 198 -11.51 2.32 -22.37
CA VAL A 198 -10.34 2.78 -21.61
C VAL A 198 -10.68 4.08 -20.87
N ALA A 199 -11.27 5.07 -21.55
CA ALA A 199 -11.67 6.34 -20.95
C ALA A 199 -12.65 6.16 -19.77
N LYS A 200 -13.60 5.21 -19.85
CA LYS A 200 -14.57 4.90 -18.78
C LYS A 200 -13.93 4.27 -17.53
N VAL A 201 -12.81 3.57 -17.69
CA VAL A 201 -12.03 3.01 -16.56
C VAL A 201 -11.17 4.09 -15.91
N ILE A 202 -10.67 5.05 -16.69
CA ILE A 202 -9.77 6.12 -16.24
C ILE A 202 -10.47 7.20 -15.39
N GLN A 203 -11.77 7.44 -15.62
CA GLN A 203 -12.58 8.47 -14.93
C GLN A 203 -12.91 8.16 -13.45
N LEU A 204 -12.15 7.29 -12.79
CA LEU A 204 -12.38 6.94 -11.39
C LEU A 204 -11.76 7.94 -10.42
N THR A 205 -12.68 8.55 -9.66
CA THR A 205 -12.60 9.53 -8.57
C THR A 205 -11.55 10.64 -8.79
N PRO A 206 -11.99 11.89 -9.03
CA PRO A 206 -11.08 13.02 -8.91
C PRO A 206 -10.56 13.04 -7.46
N PRO A 207 -9.27 13.30 -7.20
CA PRO A 207 -8.93 13.91 -5.93
C PRO A 207 -9.78 15.19 -5.86
N GLU A 208 -10.67 15.29 -4.88
CA GLU A 208 -11.31 16.57 -4.56
C GLU A 208 -10.19 17.63 -4.42
N ASP A 209 -10.26 18.68 -5.24
CA ASP A 209 -9.54 19.96 -5.22
C ASP A 209 -8.02 20.00 -4.97
N HIS A 210 -7.31 18.89 -5.14
CA HIS A 210 -5.86 18.88 -5.19
C HIS A 210 -5.41 18.16 -6.46
N GLU A 211 -4.60 18.84 -7.29
CA GLU A 211 -4.01 18.25 -8.49
C GLU A 211 -3.53 16.82 -8.21
N PRO A 212 -3.81 15.86 -9.11
CA PRO A 212 -3.35 14.49 -8.94
C PRO A 212 -1.84 14.54 -8.70
N PRO A 213 -1.34 13.94 -7.60
CA PRO A 213 0.07 14.04 -7.25
C PRO A 213 0.90 13.57 -8.44
N VAL A 214 1.66 14.52 -9.00
CA VAL A 214 2.58 14.29 -10.11
C VAL A 214 3.74 13.49 -9.54
N LEU A 215 4.22 12.50 -10.30
CA LEU A 215 5.54 11.92 -10.07
C LEU A 215 6.58 13.03 -10.22
N SER A 216 6.89 13.70 -9.12
CA SER A 216 8.10 14.48 -8.98
C SER A 216 9.23 13.55 -8.52
N PRO A 217 10.50 13.97 -8.68
CA PRO A 217 11.65 13.31 -8.09
C PRO A 217 11.53 13.05 -6.57
N ASP A 218 10.63 13.77 -5.88
CA ASP A 218 10.43 13.74 -4.43
C ASP A 218 9.30 12.80 -3.96
N GLY A 219 8.66 12.08 -4.88
CA GLY A 219 7.52 11.21 -4.58
C GLY A 219 6.20 11.94 -4.29
N PHE A 220 5.17 11.17 -3.93
CA PHE A 220 3.81 11.67 -3.73
C PHE A 220 3.69 12.33 -2.36
N ARG A 221 3.45 13.64 -2.33
CA ARG A 221 3.10 14.33 -1.08
C ARG A 221 1.67 13.95 -0.66
N PRO A 222 1.43 13.47 0.57
CA PRO A 222 0.09 13.53 1.14
C PRO A 222 -0.34 15.00 1.21
N ALA A 223 -1.61 15.27 0.91
CA ALA A 223 -2.23 16.53 1.34
C ALA A 223 -2.13 16.59 2.87
N VAL A 224 -1.62 17.73 3.37
CA VAL A 224 -1.71 18.09 4.79
C VAL A 224 -3.13 18.57 5.05
#